data_AF-A0AAT9W1T4-F1
#
_entry.id   AF-A0AAT9W1T4-F1
#
_cell.length_a   1.000
_cell.length_b   1.000
_cell.length_c   1.000
_cell.angle_alpha   90.00
_cell.angle_beta   90.00
_cell.angle_gamma   90.00
#
_symmetry.space_group_name_H-M   'P 1'
#
loop_
_entity.id
_entity.type
_entity.pdbx_description
1 polymer ?
#
loop_
_entity_poly.entity_id
_entity_poly.type
_entity_poly.pdbx_seq_one_letter_code
_entity_poly.pdbx_strand_id
1 'polypeptide(L)'
;MNRQRGMSSLALVLLLLLLGSLLLNGLNQQLTSHIWRVNHEGQGIRNAAQVHSAMEWARRQVWLPLPAQQCLQPAGQGVRSCLRIFADSSALLIVANTETMLWRLGRVDNATVRFLPHGWSDFCPLSEEALCQLP
;
A
#
# COMPACT_ATOMS: atom_id res chain seq x y z
N MET A 1 -35.60 26.08 -60.89
CA MET A 1 -35.33 27.09 -59.85
C MET A 1 -35.40 26.40 -58.49
N ASN A 2 -34.26 26.17 -57.82
CA ASN A 2 -34.17 25.89 -56.38
C ASN A 2 -32.69 25.94 -55.97
N ARG A 3 -32.27 27.06 -55.41
CA ARG A 3 -30.87 27.33 -55.03
C ARG A 3 -30.68 26.95 -53.55
N GLN A 4 -30.54 25.65 -53.29
CA GLN A 4 -30.21 25.11 -51.96
C GLN A 4 -28.75 25.44 -51.61
N ARG A 5 -28.49 26.63 -51.07
CA ARG A 5 -27.15 27.05 -50.59
C ARG A 5 -26.98 27.00 -49.06
N GLY A 6 -28.06 26.78 -48.31
CA GLY A 6 -28.04 26.72 -46.83
C GLY A 6 -27.89 25.32 -46.20
N MET A 7 -28.18 24.25 -46.95
CA MET A 7 -28.11 22.87 -46.44
C MET A 7 -26.66 22.40 -46.22
N SER A 8 -25.72 22.87 -47.06
CA SER A 8 -24.31 22.44 -47.00
C SER A 8 -23.55 23.06 -45.82
N SER A 9 -23.92 24.26 -45.36
CA SER A 9 -23.28 24.90 -44.20
C SER A 9 -23.77 24.31 -42.88
N LEU A 10 -25.07 24.02 -42.77
CA LEU A 10 -25.65 23.34 -41.61
C LEU A 10 -25.08 21.93 -41.43
N ALA A 11 -24.95 21.16 -42.52
CA ALA A 11 -24.34 19.82 -42.46
C ALA A 11 -22.89 19.88 -41.96
N LEU A 12 -22.11 20.87 -42.38
CA LEU A 12 -20.73 21.05 -41.93
C LEU A 12 -20.65 21.42 -40.44
N VAL A 13 -21.52 22.31 -39.96
CA VAL A 13 -21.59 22.66 -38.52
C VAL A 13 -21.98 21.45 -37.68
N LEU A 14 -22.97 20.67 -38.11
CA LEU A 14 -23.36 19.44 -37.41
C LEU A 14 -22.22 18.42 -37.38
N LEU A 15 -21.48 18.27 -38.47
CA LEU A 15 -20.33 17.38 -38.54
C LEU A 15 -19.21 17.83 -37.59
N LEU A 16 -18.95 19.15 -37.51
CA LEU A 16 -17.99 19.72 -36.55
C LEU A 16 -18.42 19.50 -35.10
N LEU A 17 -19.71 19.68 -34.78
CA LEU A 17 -20.24 19.44 -33.45
C LEU A 17 -20.16 17.95 -33.05
N LEU A 18 -20.43 17.04 -33.99
CA LEU A 18 -20.29 15.60 -33.78
C LEU A 18 -18.84 15.19 -33.56
N LEU A 19 -17.90 15.73 -34.34
CA LEU A 19 -16.47 15.49 -34.13
C LEU A 19 -16.00 16.04 -32.78
N GLY A 20 -16.43 17.26 -32.43
CA GLY A 20 -16.12 17.87 -31.13
C GLY A 20 -16.63 17.05 -29.95
N SER A 21 -17.86 16.54 -30.03
CA SER A 21 -18.45 15.72 -28.96
C SER A 21 -17.75 14.36 -28.83
N LEU A 22 -17.39 13.73 -29.95
CA LEU A 22 -16.62 12.48 -29.95
C LEU A 22 -15.22 12.65 -29.35
N LEU A 23 -14.50 13.70 -29.74
CA LEU A 23 -13.18 14.02 -29.19
C LEU A 23 -13.24 14.31 -27.69
N LEU A 24 -14.21 15.14 -27.27
CA LEU A 24 -14.38 15.47 -25.85
C LEU A 24 -14.73 14.23 -25.02
N ASN A 25 -15.61 13.37 -25.52
CA ASN A 25 -15.96 12.13 -24.84
C ASN A 25 -14.77 11.16 -24.75
N GLY A 26 -13.99 11.03 -25.83
CA GLY A 26 -12.76 10.22 -25.84
C GLY A 26 -11.73 10.71 -24.82
N LEU A 27 -11.50 12.02 -24.76
CA LEU A 27 -10.59 12.63 -23.77
C LEU A 27 -11.09 12.46 -22.34
N ASN A 28 -12.39 12.61 -22.10
CA ASN A 28 -12.97 12.42 -20.77
C ASN A 28 -12.82 10.97 -20.27
N GLN A 29 -13.00 9.98 -21.16
CA GLN A 29 -12.77 8.57 -20.83
C GLN A 29 -11.31 8.30 -20.50
N GLN A 30 -10.38 8.84 -21.29
CA GLN A 30 -8.95 8.73 -21.02
C GLN A 30 -8.58 9.36 -19.67
N LEU A 31 -9.00 10.60 -19.41
CA LEU A 31 -8.73 11.31 -18.17
C LEU A 31 -9.23 10.53 -16.95
N THR A 32 -10.45 10.00 -17.02
CA THR A 32 -11.05 9.21 -15.93
C THR A 32 -10.21 7.96 -15.64
N SER A 33 -9.76 7.24 -16.68
CA SER A 33 -8.92 6.06 -16.51
C SER A 33 -7.56 6.39 -15.88
N HIS A 34 -6.94 7.51 -16.29
CA HIS A 34 -5.67 7.96 -15.73
C HIS A 34 -5.79 8.39 -14.27
N ILE A 35 -6.85 9.12 -13.90
CA ILE A 35 -7.12 9.50 -12.51
C ILE A 35 -7.30 8.26 -11.63
N TRP A 36 -8.02 7.25 -12.12
CA TRP A 36 -8.21 6.02 -11.35
C TRP A 36 -6.88 5.30 -11.09
N ARG A 37 -6.03 5.14 -12.11
CA ARG A 37 -4.71 4.52 -11.97
C ARG A 37 -3.83 5.29 -10.98
N VAL A 38 -3.73 6.61 -11.12
CA VAL A 38 -2.91 7.45 -10.24
C VAL A 38 -3.41 7.40 -8.79
N ASN A 39 -4.72 7.39 -8.58
CA ASN A 39 -5.29 7.28 -7.23
C ASN A 39 -4.97 5.92 -6.61
N HIS A 40 -5.07 4.83 -7.38
CA HIS A 40 -4.75 3.49 -6.90
C HIS A 40 -3.25 3.33 -6.57
N GLU A 41 -2.37 3.75 -7.47
CA GLU A 41 -0.93 3.76 -7.24
C GLU A 41 -0.55 4.64 -6.05
N GLY A 42 -1.14 5.83 -5.96
CA GLY A 42 -0.92 6.76 -4.85
C GLY A 42 -1.40 6.20 -3.50
N GLN A 43 -2.48 5.43 -3.49
CA GLN A 43 -2.93 4.73 -2.28
C GLN A 43 -1.96 3.62 -1.88
N GLY A 44 -1.53 2.80 -2.84
CA GLY A 44 -0.54 1.75 -2.61
C GLY A 44 0.77 2.29 -2.05
N ILE A 45 1.29 3.39 -2.62
CA ILE A 45 2.50 4.07 -2.12
C ILE A 45 2.32 4.58 -0.69
N ARG A 46 1.18 5.21 -0.38
CA ARG A 46 0.89 5.70 0.98
C ARG A 46 0.81 4.57 1.99
N ASN A 47 0.15 3.47 1.63
CA ASN A 47 0.03 2.30 2.50
C ASN A 47 1.39 1.63 2.74
N ALA A 48 2.21 1.46 1.70
CA ALA A 48 3.57 0.95 1.83
C ALA A 48 4.42 1.86 2.73
N ALA A 49 4.41 3.17 2.47
CA ALA A 49 5.15 4.14 3.27
C ALA A 49 4.73 4.13 4.74
N GLN A 50 3.43 3.95 5.02
CA GLN A 50 2.90 3.85 6.38
C GLN A 50 3.45 2.62 7.11
N VAL A 51 3.40 1.43 6.50
CA VAL A 51 3.91 0.19 7.13
C VAL A 51 5.43 0.20 7.28
N HIS A 52 6.17 0.70 6.28
CA HIS A 52 7.63 0.87 6.39
C HIS A 52 8.04 1.86 7.48
N SER A 53 7.35 3.00 7.58
CA SER A 53 7.63 3.99 8.64
C SER A 53 7.32 3.42 10.02
N ALA A 54 6.22 2.69 10.15
CA ALA A 54 5.86 2.01 11.38
C ALA A 54 6.85 0.88 11.74
N MET A 55 7.38 0.15 10.75
CA MET A 55 8.44 -0.85 10.95
C MET A 55 9.70 -0.22 11.55
N GLU A 56 10.15 0.92 11.02
CA GLU A 56 11.33 1.61 11.56
C GLU A 56 11.07 2.25 12.94
N TRP A 57 9.84 2.70 13.21
CA TRP A 57 9.44 3.12 14.55
C TRP A 57 9.46 1.94 15.53
N ALA A 58 8.81 0.83 15.18
CA ALA A 58 8.71 -0.38 15.99
C ALA A 58 10.10 -1.00 16.27
N ARG A 59 11.02 -0.94 15.30
CA ARG A 59 12.41 -1.37 15.46
C ARG A 59 13.16 -0.62 16.56
N ARG A 60 12.85 0.67 16.75
CA ARG A 60 13.48 1.52 17.77
C ARG A 60 12.82 1.37 19.15
N GLN A 61 11.71 0.64 19.25
CA GLN A 61 11.05 0.41 20.52
C GLN A 61 11.84 -0.57 21.39
N VAL A 62 11.72 -0.38 22.70
CA VAL A 62 12.25 -1.32 23.68
C VAL A 62 11.28 -2.47 23.79
N TRP A 63 11.70 -3.63 23.29
CA TRP A 63 10.96 -4.87 23.42
C TRP A 63 11.52 -5.69 24.57
N LEU A 64 10.64 -6.18 25.43
CA LEU A 64 11.03 -7.06 26.51
C LEU A 64 11.25 -8.49 25.96
N PRO A 65 12.13 -9.30 26.56
CA PRO A 65 12.30 -10.70 26.16
C PRO A 65 11.10 -11.57 26.57
N LEU A 66 10.30 -11.11 27.53
CA LEU A 66 9.08 -11.75 28.02
C LEU A 66 8.00 -10.68 28.23
N PRO A 67 6.72 -10.96 27.93
CA PRO A 67 6.19 -12.22 27.39
C PRO A 67 6.61 -12.47 25.93
N ALA A 68 6.53 -13.73 25.49
CA ALA A 68 6.94 -14.15 24.15
C ALA A 68 6.16 -13.48 23.00
N GLN A 69 5.03 -12.84 23.30
CA GLN A 69 4.28 -12.02 22.36
C GLN A 69 3.95 -10.66 22.97
N GLN A 70 4.31 -9.60 22.27
CA GLN A 70 4.05 -8.22 22.68
C GLN A 70 3.58 -7.42 21.48
N CYS A 71 2.58 -6.56 21.65
CA CYS A 71 2.05 -5.74 20.57
C CYS A 71 1.96 -4.27 20.99
N LEU A 72 2.28 -3.40 20.04
CA LEU A 72 2.17 -1.96 20.13
C LEU A 72 1.32 -1.45 18.98
N GLN A 73 0.42 -0.52 19.27
CA GLN A 73 -0.42 0.14 18.27
C GLN A 73 -0.40 1.65 18.51
N PRO A 74 0.32 2.42 17.68
CA PRO A 74 0.29 3.87 17.75
C PRO A 74 -1.13 4.39 17.55
N ALA A 75 -1.56 5.30 18.41
CA ALA A 75 -2.89 5.92 18.29
C ALA A 75 -3.03 6.62 16.93
N GLY A 76 -4.16 6.37 16.25
CA GLY A 76 -4.52 7.04 15.00
C GLY A 76 -3.80 6.58 13.73
N GLN A 77 -2.90 5.59 13.79
CA GLN A 77 -2.15 5.15 12.59
C GLN A 77 -2.67 3.88 11.93
N GLY A 78 -3.69 3.20 12.47
CA GLY A 78 -4.25 1.99 11.85
C GLY A 78 -3.25 0.85 11.63
N VAL A 79 -2.08 0.92 12.26
CA VAL A 79 -0.97 -0.03 12.10
C VAL A 79 -0.73 -0.70 13.45
N ARG A 80 -0.55 -2.02 13.41
CA ARG A 80 -0.21 -2.83 14.59
C ARG A 80 1.17 -3.44 14.40
N SER A 81 2.01 -3.29 15.41
CA SER A 81 3.36 -3.85 15.45
C SER A 81 3.44 -4.89 16.56
N CYS A 82 3.73 -6.14 16.24
CA CYS A 82 3.83 -7.20 17.21
C CYS A 82 5.19 -7.90 17.14
N LEU A 83 5.85 -8.05 18.28
CA LEU A 83 7.02 -8.90 18.42
C LEU A 83 6.59 -10.29 18.89
N ARG A 84 7.12 -11.31 18.24
CA ARG A 84 7.04 -12.71 18.64
C ARG A 84 8.44 -13.24 18.91
N ILE A 85 8.62 -13.93 20.02
CA ILE A 85 9.89 -14.56 20.44
C ILE A 85 9.66 -16.07 20.46
N PHE A 86 10.58 -16.81 19.88
CA PHE A 86 10.50 -18.27 19.74
C PHE A 86 11.43 -18.98 20.74
N ALA A 87 11.26 -20.29 20.87
CA ALA A 87 12.00 -21.12 21.82
C ALA A 87 13.51 -21.16 21.54
N ASP A 88 13.94 -20.98 20.29
CA ASP A 88 15.34 -20.91 19.87
C ASP A 88 15.97 -19.51 20.09
N SER A 89 15.28 -18.64 20.84
CA SER A 89 15.62 -17.23 21.07
C SER A 89 15.58 -16.36 19.80
N SER A 90 15.15 -16.88 18.65
CA SER A 90 14.84 -16.04 17.50
C SER A 90 13.62 -15.17 17.79
N ALA A 91 13.55 -14.03 17.12
CA ALA A 91 12.44 -13.11 17.25
C ALA A 91 11.97 -12.64 15.87
N LEU A 92 10.68 -12.36 15.75
CA LEU A 92 10.06 -11.85 14.55
C LEU A 92 9.19 -10.66 14.92
N LEU A 93 9.56 -9.48 14.41
CA LEU A 93 8.73 -8.29 14.45
C LEU A 93 7.85 -8.28 13.20
N ILE A 94 6.55 -8.21 13.42
CA ILE A 94 5.51 -8.14 12.40
C ILE A 94 4.88 -6.77 12.49
N VAL A 95 4.83 -6.04 11.37
CA VAL A 95 4.11 -4.75 11.30
C VAL A 95 3.11 -4.82 10.17
N ALA A 96 1.85 -4.57 10.46
CA ALA A 96 0.80 -4.63 9.46
C ALA A 96 -0.24 -3.52 9.61
N ASN A 97 -0.83 -3.14 8.48
CA ASN A 97 -2.11 -2.47 8.41
C ASN A 97 -3.14 -3.40 7.74
N THR A 98 -4.26 -2.86 7.26
CA THR A 98 -5.33 -3.64 6.63
C THR A 98 -4.95 -4.27 5.29
N GLU A 99 -3.91 -3.78 4.61
CA GLU A 99 -3.57 -4.17 3.23
C GLU A 99 -2.18 -4.79 3.10
N THR A 100 -1.25 -4.45 3.99
CA THR A 100 0.16 -4.81 3.87
C THR A 100 0.73 -5.24 5.21
N MET A 101 1.60 -6.24 5.17
CA MET A 101 2.32 -6.78 6.31
C MET A 101 3.80 -6.90 5.95
N LEU A 102 4.67 -6.51 6.87
CA LEU A 102 6.11 -6.62 6.76
C LEU A 102 6.69 -7.35 7.95
N TRP A 103 7.83 -7.98 7.73
CA TRP A 103 8.52 -8.82 8.71
C TRP A 103 9.95 -8.37 8.93
N ARG A 104 10.41 -8.49 10.18
CA ARG A 104 11.82 -8.29 10.52
C ARG A 104 12.28 -9.30 11.56
N LEU A 105 13.28 -10.09 11.17
CA LEU A 105 13.94 -11.05 12.03
C LEU A 105 14.86 -10.36 13.05
N GLY A 106 14.93 -10.95 14.21
CA GLY A 106 15.80 -10.58 15.32
C GLY A 106 16.15 -11.79 16.17
N ARG A 107 16.83 -11.54 17.27
CA ARG A 107 17.18 -12.53 18.28
C ARG A 107 17.20 -11.86 19.64
N VAL A 108 16.91 -12.62 20.69
CA VAL A 108 17.14 -12.20 22.06
C VAL A 108 18.61 -12.44 22.40
N ASP A 109 19.33 -11.38 22.77
CA ASP A 109 20.72 -11.38 23.19
C ASP A 109 20.86 -10.59 24.49
N ASN A 110 21.44 -11.20 25.53
CA ASN A 110 21.59 -10.59 26.87
C ASN A 110 20.30 -9.92 27.39
N ALA A 111 19.17 -10.63 27.31
CA ALA A 111 17.84 -10.14 27.70
C ALA A 111 17.32 -8.93 26.91
N THR A 112 17.93 -8.60 25.77
CA THR A 112 17.49 -7.53 24.86
C THR A 112 17.18 -8.09 23.48
N VAL A 113 16.16 -7.56 22.81
CA VAL A 113 15.83 -7.95 21.45
C VAL A 113 16.71 -7.14 20.49
N ARG A 114 17.50 -7.84 19.68
CA ARG A 114 18.35 -7.25 18.63
C ARG A 114 17.88 -7.70 17.26
N PHE A 115 17.54 -6.74 16.39
CA PHE A 115 17.13 -7.01 15.02
C PHE A 115 18.34 -7.26 14.11
N LEU A 116 18.20 -8.23 13.19
CA LEU A 116 19.27 -8.57 12.26
C LEU A 116 19.44 -7.46 11.19
N PRO A 117 20.68 -7.12 10.79
CA PRO A 117 20.93 -6.11 9.74
C PRO A 117 20.22 -6.43 8.41
N HIS A 118 20.20 -7.69 8.01
CA HIS A 118 19.54 -8.18 6.79
C HIS A 118 18.32 -9.05 7.09
N GLY A 119 17.67 -8.82 8.24
CA GLY A 119 16.50 -9.60 8.66
C GLY A 119 15.17 -9.12 8.11
N TRP A 120 15.14 -8.13 7.23
CA TRP A 120 13.88 -7.58 6.69
C TRP A 120 13.34 -8.48 5.59
N SER A 121 12.02 -8.60 5.50
CA SER A 121 11.35 -9.39 4.46
C SER A 121 9.95 -8.86 4.19
N ASP A 122 9.58 -8.86 2.91
CA ASP A 122 8.23 -8.54 2.41
C ASP A 122 7.37 -9.80 2.25
N PHE A 123 7.95 -10.97 2.55
CA PHE A 123 7.29 -12.27 2.59
C PHE A 123 7.50 -12.92 3.96
N CYS A 124 6.61 -13.84 4.34
CA CYS A 124 6.77 -14.61 5.58
C CYS A 124 8.12 -15.35 5.58
N PRO A 125 9.04 -15.05 6.52
CA PRO A 125 10.38 -15.65 6.54
C PRO A 125 10.41 -17.03 7.22
N LEU A 126 9.27 -17.53 7.70
CA LEU A 126 9.15 -18.81 8.41
C LEU A 126 8.45 -19.84 7.52
N SER A 127 8.73 -21.13 7.76
CA SER A 127 8.09 -22.22 7.03
C SER A 127 6.59 -22.34 7.32
N GLU A 128 6.16 -21.94 8.52
CA GLU A 128 4.76 -21.97 8.95
C GLU A 128 4.13 -20.58 8.85
N GLU A 129 3.17 -20.40 7.93
CA GLU A 129 2.53 -19.10 7.69
C GLU A 129 1.79 -18.55 8.91
N ALA A 130 1.19 -19.41 9.73
CA ALA A 130 0.50 -19.01 10.96
C ALA A 130 1.44 -18.28 11.94
N LEU A 131 2.73 -18.58 11.91
CA LEU A 131 3.74 -17.93 12.76
C LEU A 131 4.09 -16.51 12.28
N CYS A 132 3.70 -16.14 11.06
CA CYS A 132 3.89 -14.83 10.48
C CYS A 132 2.68 -13.90 10.62
N GLN A 133 1.53 -14.42 11.06
CA GLN A 133 0.32 -13.62 11.26
C GLN A 133 0.34 -12.88 12.60
N LEU A 134 -0.28 -11.68 12.61
CA LEU A 134 -0.53 -10.94 13.84
C LEU A 134 -1.39 -11.77 14.79
N PRO A 135 -1.08 -11.80 16.10
CA PRO A 135 -1.88 -12.48 17.11
C PRO A 135 -3.21 -11.78 17.40
#